data_AF-Q93UQ5-F1
#
_entry.id   AF-Q93UQ5-F1
#
_cell.length_a   1.000
_cell.length_b   1.000
_cell.length_c   1.000
_cell.angle_alpha   90.00
_cell.angle_beta   90.00
_cell.angle_gamma   90.00
#
_symmetry.space_group_name_H-M   'P 1'
#
loop_
_entity.id
_entity.type
_entity.pdbx_description
1 polymer ?
#
loop_
_entity_poly.entity_id
_entity_poly.type
_entity_poly.pdbx_seq_one_letter_code
_entity_poly.pdbx_strand_id
1 'polypeptide(L)'
;MTRTSITRREYDEWVREAAALGKALRYPITEKMVNDSAGIVFGADQYDAFKNGMWSGEPYEAMIIFESLNEPAVDGLPTGAAPYAEYSGLCDKLMIVHPGKFCPPHHHGRKTESYEVVLGEMEVFYSPTPSAESGVELLNFSGMPVGSPWPEGVALPKGRESSYEKLTSYVRLRAGDPKFVMHRKHLHAFRCPPDSDVPLVVREVSTYSHEPTEAAAGNHAPIPSWLGMHDNDFVSDAANTGRLQTAIS
;
A
#
# COMPACT_ATOMS: atom_id res chain seq x y z
N MET A 1 29.05 -1.73 -0.22
CA MET A 1 28.35 -2.27 -1.41
C MET A 1 26.86 -2.01 -1.25
N THR A 2 26.15 -1.72 -2.34
CA THR A 2 24.67 -1.59 -2.39
C THR A 2 24.06 -2.97 -2.60
N ARG A 3 22.97 -3.28 -1.89
CA ARG A 3 22.21 -4.52 -2.03
C ARG A 3 21.36 -4.45 -3.30
N THR A 4 21.18 -5.58 -3.97
CA THR A 4 20.35 -5.70 -5.18
C THR A 4 19.24 -6.75 -5.03
N SER A 5 19.24 -7.47 -3.91
CA SER A 5 18.29 -8.53 -3.58
C SER A 5 18.22 -8.73 -2.06
N ILE A 6 17.17 -9.42 -1.64
CA ILE A 6 17.00 -9.97 -0.30
C ILE A 6 17.37 -11.45 -0.31
N THR A 7 18.04 -11.95 0.73
CA THR A 7 18.33 -13.38 0.81
C THR A 7 17.07 -14.17 1.12
N ARG A 8 17.00 -15.44 0.71
CA ARG A 8 15.90 -16.34 1.09
C ARG A 8 15.62 -16.31 2.60
N ARG A 9 16.68 -16.36 3.41
CA ARG A 9 16.54 -16.35 4.88
C ARG A 9 15.92 -15.04 5.39
N GLU A 10 16.42 -13.88 4.95
CA GLU A 10 15.87 -12.59 5.36
C GLU A 10 14.40 -12.45 4.94
N TYR A 11 14.05 -12.91 3.74
CA TYR A 11 12.66 -12.87 3.26
C TYR A 11 11.74 -13.75 4.11
N ASP A 12 12.14 -15.01 4.34
CA ASP A 12 11.34 -15.96 5.11
C ASP A 12 11.16 -15.49 6.56
N GLU A 13 12.22 -15.01 7.22
CA GLU A 13 12.13 -14.46 8.58
C GLU A 13 11.21 -13.24 8.62
N TRP A 14 11.35 -12.30 7.67
CA TRP A 14 10.53 -11.09 7.60
C TRP A 14 9.05 -11.39 7.38
N VAL A 15 8.71 -12.20 6.39
CA VAL A 15 7.33 -12.49 6.00
C VAL A 15 6.66 -13.45 6.97
N ARG A 16 7.37 -14.47 7.48
CA ARG A 16 6.74 -15.46 8.38
C ARG A 16 6.46 -14.89 9.77
N GLU A 17 7.34 -14.05 10.31
CA GLU A 17 7.05 -13.34 11.57
C GLU A 17 5.88 -12.37 11.41
N ALA A 18 5.81 -11.66 10.28
CA ALA A 18 4.67 -10.80 9.97
C ALA A 18 3.36 -11.59 9.85
N ALA A 19 3.39 -12.78 9.24
CA ALA A 19 2.23 -13.67 9.17
C ALA A 19 1.81 -14.19 10.56
N ALA A 20 2.78 -14.51 11.42
CA ALA A 20 2.51 -14.90 12.80
C ALA A 20 1.87 -13.75 13.60
N LEU A 21 2.39 -12.52 13.46
CA LEU A 21 1.83 -11.32 14.06
C LEU A 21 0.40 -11.06 13.58
N GLY A 22 0.15 -11.13 12.27
CA GLY A 22 -1.19 -10.95 11.71
C GLY A 22 -2.20 -11.98 12.25
N LYS A 23 -1.77 -13.24 12.39
CA LYS A 23 -2.59 -14.29 13.03
C LYS A 23 -2.83 -14.02 14.52
N ALA A 24 -1.83 -13.54 15.26
CA ALA A 24 -1.98 -13.15 16.66
C ALA A 24 -2.97 -11.99 16.83
N LEU A 25 -3.00 -11.06 15.87
CA LEU A 25 -3.96 -9.97 15.75
C LEU A 25 -5.30 -10.39 15.11
N ARG A 26 -5.53 -11.71 14.94
CA ARG A 26 -6.77 -12.33 14.46
C ARG A 26 -7.13 -12.03 13.00
N TYR A 27 -6.20 -11.50 12.21
CA TYR A 27 -6.42 -11.37 10.78
C TYR A 27 -6.38 -12.78 10.12
N PRO A 28 -7.29 -13.11 9.19
CA PRO A 28 -7.49 -14.48 8.69
C PRO A 28 -6.45 -14.87 7.63
N ILE A 29 -5.17 -14.92 8.00
CA ILE A 29 -4.08 -15.29 7.10
C ILE A 29 -4.12 -16.78 6.78
N THR A 30 -4.38 -17.10 5.51
CA THR A 30 -4.30 -18.46 4.96
C THR A 30 -2.88 -18.77 4.45
N GLU A 31 -2.57 -20.04 4.21
CA GLU A 31 -1.23 -20.46 3.75
C GLU A 31 -0.85 -19.81 2.41
N LYS A 32 -1.78 -19.74 1.46
CA LYS A 32 -1.55 -19.13 0.13
C LYS A 32 -1.20 -17.64 0.17
N MET A 33 -1.57 -16.94 1.24
CA MET A 33 -1.27 -15.51 1.41
C MET A 33 0.18 -15.29 1.83
N VAL A 34 0.85 -16.32 2.35
CA VAL A 34 2.27 -16.28 2.74
C VAL A 34 3.08 -16.82 1.57
N ASN A 35 3.47 -15.91 0.66
CA ASN A 35 4.15 -16.23 -0.59
C ASN A 35 5.25 -15.20 -0.90
N ASP A 36 6.01 -15.44 -1.98
CA ASP A 36 7.15 -14.61 -2.40
C ASP A 36 6.77 -13.23 -2.98
N SER A 37 5.47 -12.93 -3.08
CA SER A 37 4.94 -11.59 -3.42
C SER A 37 4.42 -10.80 -2.21
N ALA A 38 4.34 -11.40 -1.02
CA ALA A 38 3.76 -10.74 0.15
C ALA A 38 4.66 -9.60 0.67
N GLY A 39 5.97 -9.85 0.76
CA GLY A 39 6.99 -8.84 1.06
C GLY A 39 7.37 -8.06 -0.20
N ILE A 40 7.21 -6.74 -0.16
CA ILE A 40 7.38 -5.82 -1.30
C ILE A 40 8.53 -4.85 -1.01
N VAL A 41 9.41 -4.69 -2.00
CA VAL A 41 10.51 -3.70 -1.99
C VAL A 41 10.33 -2.78 -3.19
N PHE A 42 10.09 -1.49 -2.96
CA PHE A 42 9.65 -0.56 -4.02
C PHE A 42 10.83 0.02 -4.81
N GLY A 43 11.66 -0.83 -5.42
CA GLY A 43 12.76 -0.46 -6.31
C GLY A 43 14.11 -1.01 -5.87
N ALA A 44 15.05 -1.14 -6.81
CA ALA A 44 16.33 -1.81 -6.58
C ALA A 44 17.20 -1.11 -5.51
N ASP A 45 17.12 0.22 -5.42
CA ASP A 45 17.79 1.03 -4.40
C ASP A 45 17.26 0.80 -2.98
N GLN A 46 16.07 0.21 -2.83
CA GLN A 46 15.41 -0.01 -1.53
C GLN A 46 15.80 -1.34 -0.87
N TYR A 47 16.50 -2.25 -1.57
CA TYR A 47 17.05 -3.46 -0.95
C TYR A 47 18.09 -3.18 0.13
N ASP A 48 18.64 -1.96 0.15
CA ASP A 48 19.53 -1.51 1.21
C ASP A 48 18.86 -1.48 2.60
N ALA A 49 17.52 -1.52 2.66
CA ALA A 49 16.78 -1.71 3.91
C ALA A 49 17.20 -2.99 4.67
N PHE A 50 17.73 -3.99 3.96
CA PHE A 50 18.19 -5.26 4.54
C PHE A 50 19.68 -5.25 4.91
N LYS A 51 20.42 -4.15 4.70
CA LYS A 51 21.81 -4.02 5.21
C LYS A 51 21.87 -4.05 6.73
N ASN A 52 20.97 -3.29 7.35
CA ASN A 52 20.88 -3.14 8.80
C ASN A 52 19.61 -3.79 9.38
N GLY A 53 18.77 -4.36 8.52
CA GLY A 53 17.55 -5.08 8.88
C GLY A 53 16.32 -4.19 9.06
N MET A 54 15.14 -4.82 9.09
CA MET A 54 13.86 -4.10 9.16
C MET A 54 13.65 -3.28 10.45
N TRP A 55 14.32 -3.67 11.53
CA TRP A 55 14.27 -3.00 12.84
C TRP A 55 15.29 -1.86 13.00
N SER A 56 16.01 -1.47 11.94
CA SER A 56 17.02 -0.40 12.01
C SER A 56 16.44 1.00 12.28
N GLY A 57 15.13 1.21 12.05
CA GLY A 57 14.50 2.53 12.06
C GLY A 57 14.84 3.41 10.85
N GLU A 58 15.66 2.93 9.91
CA GLU A 58 16.09 3.71 8.75
C GLU A 58 14.97 3.90 7.72
N PRO A 59 14.93 5.05 7.02
CA PRO A 59 13.88 5.37 6.07
C PRO A 59 14.08 4.65 4.73
N TYR A 60 13.24 3.63 4.48
CA TYR A 60 13.18 2.89 3.22
C TYR A 60 11.72 2.57 2.86
N GLU A 61 11.48 2.32 1.58
CA GLU A 61 10.17 2.00 1.02
C GLU A 61 10.07 0.48 0.83
N ALA A 62 9.53 -0.18 1.85
CA ALA A 62 9.30 -1.62 1.89
C ALA A 62 8.19 -1.95 2.88
N MET A 63 7.35 -2.93 2.55
CA MET A 63 6.24 -3.36 3.39
C MET A 63 5.83 -4.81 3.10
N ILE A 64 4.94 -5.35 3.94
CA ILE A 64 4.29 -6.64 3.70
C ILE A 64 2.78 -6.41 3.52
N ILE A 65 2.17 -7.14 2.58
CA ILE A 65 0.74 -7.15 2.35
C ILE A 65 0.22 -8.60 2.39
N PHE A 66 -0.78 -8.85 3.23
CA PHE A 66 -1.56 -10.08 3.25
C PHE A 66 -3.00 -9.79 2.83
N GLU A 67 -3.29 -10.02 1.56
CA GLU A 67 -4.63 -9.85 0.98
C GLU A 67 -5.52 -11.07 1.26
N SER A 68 -6.61 -10.87 2.01
CA SER A 68 -7.57 -11.94 2.32
C SER A 68 -8.74 -11.98 1.34
N LEU A 69 -9.06 -10.82 0.75
CA LEU A 69 -10.15 -10.65 -0.20
C LEU A 69 -9.75 -9.64 -1.27
N ASN A 70 -10.11 -9.93 -2.52
CA ASN A 70 -10.14 -8.98 -3.63
C ASN A 70 -11.26 -9.42 -4.58
N GLU A 71 -12.49 -9.23 -4.12
CA GLU A 71 -13.72 -9.66 -4.79
C GLU A 71 -14.13 -8.64 -5.85
N PRO A 72 -14.22 -9.02 -7.14
CA PRO A 72 -14.68 -8.13 -8.20
C PRO A 72 -16.05 -7.50 -7.95
N ALA A 73 -16.95 -8.24 -7.27
CA ALA A 73 -18.34 -7.86 -7.04
C ALA A 73 -19.11 -7.55 -8.34
N VAL A 74 -18.83 -8.33 -9.39
CA VAL A 74 -19.46 -8.18 -10.72
C VAL A 74 -20.76 -8.97 -10.82
N ASP A 75 -20.82 -10.13 -10.18
CA ASP A 75 -22.01 -10.99 -10.16
C ASP A 75 -23.22 -10.25 -9.59
N GLY A 76 -24.30 -10.18 -10.38
CA GLY A 76 -25.53 -9.47 -10.03
C GLY A 76 -25.58 -8.00 -10.42
N LEU A 77 -24.50 -7.41 -10.97
CA LEU A 77 -24.54 -6.05 -11.50
C LEU A 77 -25.43 -5.97 -12.76
N PRO A 78 -26.17 -4.85 -12.96
CA PRO A 78 -26.82 -4.59 -14.23
C PRO A 78 -25.76 -4.40 -15.33
N THR A 79 -26.04 -4.87 -16.54
CA THR A 79 -25.06 -4.86 -17.66
C THR A 79 -24.52 -3.46 -17.98
N GLY A 80 -25.33 -2.41 -17.81
CA GLY A 80 -24.91 -1.02 -17.99
C GLY A 80 -23.86 -0.52 -16.99
N ALA A 81 -23.61 -1.24 -15.89
CA ALA A 81 -22.58 -0.91 -14.91
C ALA A 81 -21.20 -1.49 -15.25
N ALA A 82 -21.08 -2.36 -16.27
CA ALA A 82 -19.83 -3.00 -16.65
C ALA A 82 -18.63 -2.02 -16.81
N PRO A 83 -18.73 -0.86 -17.48
CA PRO A 83 -17.60 0.07 -17.61
C PRO A 83 -17.24 0.80 -16.31
N TYR A 84 -18.07 0.70 -15.27
CA TYR A 84 -17.88 1.38 -13.98
C TYR A 84 -17.60 0.42 -12.83
N ALA A 85 -17.74 -0.89 -13.06
CA ALA A 85 -17.51 -1.91 -12.05
C ALA A 85 -16.09 -1.85 -11.47
N GLU A 86 -15.12 -1.40 -12.26
CA GLU A 86 -13.72 -1.25 -11.85
C GLU A 86 -13.48 -0.25 -10.71
N TYR A 87 -14.46 0.62 -10.42
CA TYR A 87 -14.45 1.58 -9.32
C TYR A 87 -15.11 1.03 -8.03
N SER A 88 -15.63 -0.20 -8.06
CA SER A 88 -16.29 -0.91 -6.96
C SER A 88 -15.49 -2.17 -6.59
N GLY A 89 -16.14 -3.29 -6.26
CA GLY A 89 -15.48 -4.46 -5.69
C GLY A 89 -15.05 -4.26 -4.25
N LEU A 90 -14.46 -5.30 -3.66
CA LEU A 90 -14.12 -5.35 -2.24
C LEU A 90 -12.73 -5.95 -2.06
N CYS A 91 -11.78 -5.15 -1.60
CA CYS A 91 -10.46 -5.59 -1.21
C CYS A 91 -10.29 -5.47 0.31
N ASP A 92 -9.77 -6.52 0.95
CA ASP A 92 -9.43 -6.56 2.37
C ASP A 92 -8.02 -7.11 2.52
N LYS A 93 -7.11 -6.28 3.03
CA LYS A 93 -5.71 -6.61 3.19
C LYS A 93 -5.18 -6.13 4.54
N LEU A 94 -4.26 -6.89 5.11
CA LEU A 94 -3.46 -6.48 6.25
C LEU A 94 -2.10 -6.02 5.77
N MET A 95 -1.72 -4.79 6.11
CA MET A 95 -0.43 -4.22 5.75
C MET A 95 0.44 -4.08 6.99
N ILE A 96 1.71 -4.49 6.88
CA ILE A 96 2.67 -4.45 7.97
C ILE A 96 3.89 -3.64 7.54
N VAL A 97 4.18 -2.57 8.29
CA VAL A 97 5.27 -1.63 8.03
C VAL A 97 6.15 -1.52 9.27
N HIS A 98 7.44 -1.84 9.11
CA HIS A 98 8.40 -1.79 10.22
C HIS A 98 8.83 -0.35 10.53
N PRO A 99 9.40 -0.07 11.73
CA PRO A 99 9.80 1.27 12.13
C PRO A 99 10.63 2.01 11.08
N GLY A 100 10.21 3.25 10.78
CA GLY A 100 10.84 4.14 9.81
C GLY A 100 10.57 3.78 8.34
N LYS A 101 9.96 2.63 8.04
CA LYS A 101 9.66 2.22 6.67
C LYS A 101 8.36 2.85 6.17
N PHE A 102 8.21 2.89 4.84
CA PHE A 102 7.09 3.56 4.15
C PHE A 102 6.38 2.62 3.17
N CYS A 103 5.07 2.85 3.01
CA CYS A 103 4.39 2.66 1.74
C CYS A 103 4.57 3.97 0.93
N PRO A 104 5.20 3.92 -0.25
CA PRO A 104 5.68 5.12 -0.95
C PRO A 104 4.56 5.98 -1.56
N PRO A 105 4.85 7.22 -1.98
CA PRO A 105 3.87 8.12 -2.60
C PRO A 105 3.29 7.55 -3.88
N HIS A 106 1.96 7.44 -3.91
CA HIS A 106 1.22 6.94 -5.04
C HIS A 106 -0.23 7.43 -5.03
N HIS A 107 -0.96 7.15 -6.10
CA HIS A 107 -2.40 7.32 -6.14
C HIS A 107 -3.07 6.22 -6.95
N HIS A 108 -4.40 6.21 -6.87
CA HIS A 108 -5.25 5.27 -7.57
C HIS A 108 -6.27 6.02 -8.43
N GLY A 109 -6.43 5.61 -9.69
CA GLY A 109 -7.45 6.20 -10.55
C GLY A 109 -8.86 5.76 -10.13
N ARG A 110 -8.97 4.52 -9.62
CA ARG A 110 -10.24 3.82 -9.36
C ARG A 110 -10.41 3.45 -7.90
N LYS A 111 -9.36 2.97 -7.24
CA LYS A 111 -9.45 2.45 -5.88
C LYS A 111 -9.64 3.56 -4.84
N THR A 112 -10.65 3.41 -3.99
CA THR A 112 -10.83 4.21 -2.77
C THR A 112 -10.58 3.31 -1.58
N GLU A 113 -9.82 3.80 -0.61
CA GLU A 113 -9.33 3.01 0.52
C GLU A 113 -9.89 3.51 1.85
N SER A 114 -9.87 2.64 2.86
CA SER A 114 -10.12 3.03 4.24
C SER A 114 -9.19 2.29 5.19
N TYR A 115 -8.62 3.03 6.14
CA TYR A 115 -7.63 2.51 7.07
C TYR A 115 -8.19 2.31 8.48
N GLU A 116 -7.82 1.18 9.10
CA GLU A 116 -8.01 0.89 10.52
C GLU A 116 -6.71 0.36 11.09
N VAL A 117 -6.09 1.13 11.97
CA VAL A 117 -4.87 0.71 12.67
C VAL A 117 -5.24 -0.37 13.69
N VAL A 118 -4.52 -1.48 13.64
CA VAL A 118 -4.70 -2.65 14.52
C VAL A 118 -3.61 -2.67 15.60
N LEU A 119 -2.37 -2.31 15.25
CA LEU A 119 -1.23 -2.22 16.17
C LEU A 119 -0.29 -1.09 15.73
N GLY A 120 0.34 -0.41 16.70
CA GLY A 120 1.22 0.74 16.45
C GLY A 120 0.43 2.01 16.11
N GLU A 121 1.06 2.92 15.39
CA GLU A 121 0.45 4.17 14.91
C GLU A 121 0.84 4.40 13.45
N MET A 122 -0.09 4.90 12.64
CA MET A 122 0.11 5.14 11.20
C MET A 122 0.23 6.64 10.95
N GLU A 123 1.35 7.06 10.40
CA GLU A 123 1.55 8.43 9.93
C GLU A 123 1.25 8.50 8.44
N VAL A 124 0.11 9.10 8.07
CA VAL A 124 -0.34 9.25 6.68
C VAL A 124 0.04 10.64 6.17
N PHE A 125 0.60 10.67 4.97
CA PHE A 125 0.93 11.88 4.23
C PHE A 125 0.13 11.87 2.93
N TYR A 126 -0.56 12.95 2.59
CA TYR A 126 -1.44 12.96 1.42
C TYR A 126 -1.65 14.36 0.83
N SER A 127 -2.10 14.42 -0.42
CA SER A 127 -2.60 15.64 -1.03
C SER A 127 -4.09 15.79 -0.73
N PRO A 128 -4.55 16.88 -0.11
CA PRO A 128 -5.99 17.11 0.09
C PRO A 128 -6.70 17.46 -1.23
N THR A 129 -5.93 17.74 -2.29
CA THR A 129 -6.42 18.04 -3.63
C THR A 129 -6.40 16.78 -4.50
N PRO A 130 -7.53 16.38 -5.14
CA PRO A 130 -7.56 15.25 -6.06
C PRO A 130 -6.87 15.58 -7.39
N SER A 131 -6.32 14.57 -8.07
CA SER A 131 -5.85 14.69 -9.45
C SER A 131 -7.04 14.80 -10.41
N ALA A 132 -6.84 15.55 -11.49
CA ALA A 132 -7.80 15.67 -12.58
C ALA A 132 -7.63 14.53 -13.59
N GLU A 133 -8.70 14.19 -14.29
CA GLU A 133 -8.69 13.25 -15.41
C GLU A 133 -9.10 13.98 -16.70
N SER A 134 -8.23 13.97 -17.70
CA SER A 134 -8.43 14.78 -18.91
C SER A 134 -9.67 14.31 -19.68
N GLY A 135 -10.59 15.24 -19.96
CA GLY A 135 -11.78 14.98 -20.76
C GLY A 135 -12.91 14.26 -20.03
N VAL A 136 -12.82 14.10 -18.71
CA VAL A 136 -13.86 13.44 -17.89
C VAL A 136 -14.28 14.35 -16.73
N GLU A 137 -15.58 14.57 -16.57
CA GLU A 137 -16.13 15.24 -15.40
C GLU A 137 -16.21 14.25 -14.22
N LEU A 138 -15.69 14.66 -13.06
CA LEU A 138 -15.62 13.83 -11.86
C LEU A 138 -16.65 14.29 -10.82
N LEU A 139 -17.30 13.32 -10.18
CA LEU A 139 -18.24 13.59 -9.09
C LEU A 139 -17.51 14.11 -7.85
N ASN A 140 -18.10 15.09 -7.19
CA ASN A 140 -17.67 15.58 -5.89
C ASN A 140 -18.79 15.40 -4.85
N PHE A 141 -18.41 15.01 -3.64
CA PHE A 141 -19.34 14.91 -2.51
C PHE A 141 -18.69 15.40 -1.21
N SER A 142 -17.84 14.59 -0.57
CA SER A 142 -17.19 14.95 0.70
C SER A 142 -15.78 15.52 0.53
N GLY A 143 -15.07 15.15 -0.53
CA GLY A 143 -13.63 15.41 -0.67
C GLY A 143 -12.78 14.77 0.44
N MET A 144 -11.48 15.05 0.42
CA MET A 144 -10.56 14.73 1.51
C MET A 144 -10.48 15.89 2.51
N PRO A 145 -10.36 15.63 3.83
CA PRO A 145 -10.09 16.67 4.80
C PRO A 145 -8.71 17.29 4.59
N VAL A 146 -8.53 18.56 4.96
CA VAL A 146 -7.24 19.27 4.83
C VAL A 146 -6.15 18.70 5.75
N GLY A 147 -6.51 18.09 6.87
CA GLY A 147 -5.55 17.53 7.83
C GLY A 147 -4.68 18.60 8.50
N SER A 148 -3.51 18.19 8.96
CA SER A 148 -2.49 19.04 9.61
C SER A 148 -1.26 19.20 8.72
N PRO A 149 -0.37 20.18 8.95
CA PRO A 149 0.97 20.15 8.38
C PRO A 149 1.76 18.96 8.93
N TRP A 150 2.82 18.57 8.21
CA TRP A 150 3.74 17.53 8.67
C TRP A 150 4.38 17.88 10.01
N PRO A 151 4.59 16.90 10.90
CA PRO A 151 5.41 17.11 12.08
C PRO A 151 6.88 17.34 11.69
N GLU A 152 7.65 17.97 12.57
CA GLU A 152 9.08 18.15 12.35
C GLU A 152 9.84 16.80 12.36
N GLY A 153 10.96 16.72 11.64
CA GLY A 153 11.88 15.59 11.74
C GLY A 153 11.43 14.31 11.02
N VAL A 154 10.52 14.39 10.06
CA VAL A 154 10.18 13.24 9.20
C VAL A 154 11.36 12.89 8.29
N ALA A 155 12.15 11.88 8.68
CA ALA A 155 13.20 11.33 7.83
C ALA A 155 12.58 10.56 6.63
N LEU A 156 12.92 10.98 5.42
CA LEU A 156 12.46 10.39 4.16
C LEU A 156 13.52 9.47 3.54
N PRO A 157 13.12 8.51 2.67
CA PRO A 157 14.07 7.64 1.98
C PRO A 157 15.01 8.44 1.07
N LYS A 158 16.31 8.15 1.17
CA LYS A 158 17.35 8.90 0.43
C LYS A 158 17.15 8.80 -1.08
N GLY A 159 17.16 9.95 -1.75
CA GLY A 159 16.97 10.04 -3.20
C GLY A 159 15.52 9.94 -3.65
N ARG A 160 14.56 9.91 -2.72
CA ARG A 160 13.12 9.83 -3.00
C ARG A 160 12.32 10.94 -2.33
N GLU A 161 12.98 11.89 -1.69
CA GLU A 161 12.37 12.99 -0.94
C GLU A 161 11.41 13.82 -1.81
N SER A 162 11.79 14.07 -3.07
CA SER A 162 10.97 14.84 -4.02
C SER A 162 9.62 14.19 -4.33
N SER A 163 9.51 12.87 -4.21
CA SER A 163 8.24 12.16 -4.46
C SER A 163 7.16 12.48 -3.42
N TYR A 164 7.55 13.01 -2.25
CA TYR A 164 6.65 13.37 -1.16
C TYR A 164 6.20 14.85 -1.19
N GLU A 165 6.77 15.69 -2.05
CA GLU A 165 6.56 17.16 -2.03
C GLU A 165 5.09 17.60 -2.08
N LYS A 166 4.26 16.87 -2.84
CA LYS A 166 2.84 17.19 -3.03
C LYS A 166 1.94 16.65 -1.92
N LEU A 167 2.44 15.78 -1.05
CA LEU A 167 1.66 15.13 0.00
C LEU A 167 1.63 16.00 1.25
N THR A 168 1.14 17.23 1.13
CA THR A 168 1.32 18.29 2.15
C THR A 168 0.51 18.10 3.44
N SER A 169 -0.59 17.36 3.37
CA SER A 169 -1.44 17.06 4.52
C SER A 169 -0.93 15.85 5.28
N TYR A 170 -1.09 15.91 6.59
CA TYR A 170 -0.69 14.86 7.53
C TYR A 170 -1.84 14.52 8.47
N VAL A 171 -1.95 13.23 8.79
CA VAL A 171 -2.79 12.72 9.88
C VAL A 171 -2.11 11.53 10.53
N ARG A 172 -2.22 11.43 11.87
CA ARG A 172 -1.73 10.29 12.64
C ARG A 172 -2.91 9.47 13.14
N LEU A 173 -2.97 8.21 12.74
CA LEU A 173 -4.05 7.29 13.07
C LEU A 173 -3.59 6.27 14.10
N ARG A 174 -4.50 5.86 14.99
CA ARG A 174 -4.27 4.94 16.10
C ARG A 174 -5.36 3.89 16.18
N ALA A 175 -5.08 2.80 16.90
CA ALA A 175 -6.10 1.80 17.17
C ALA A 175 -7.28 2.40 17.97
N GLY A 176 -8.50 2.16 17.50
CA GLY A 176 -9.73 2.70 18.09
C GLY A 176 -10.20 4.03 17.49
N ASP A 177 -9.40 4.66 16.63
CA ASP A 177 -9.84 5.84 15.89
C ASP A 177 -10.97 5.50 14.89
N PRO A 178 -11.80 6.48 14.49
CA PRO A 178 -12.69 6.32 13.36
C PRO A 178 -11.94 5.92 12.09
N LYS A 179 -12.59 5.12 11.24
CA LYS A 179 -12.08 4.77 9.90
C LYS A 179 -11.68 6.02 9.13
N PHE A 180 -10.45 6.05 8.63
CA PHE A 180 -9.98 7.14 7.77
C PHE A 180 -10.10 6.73 6.31
N VAL A 181 -10.84 7.50 5.51
CA VAL A 181 -11.03 7.23 4.08
C VAL A 181 -9.96 7.97 3.28
N MET A 182 -9.32 7.27 2.35
CA MET A 182 -8.47 7.83 1.31
C MET A 182 -9.20 7.71 -0.02
N HIS A 183 -9.82 8.80 -0.48
CA HIS A 183 -10.53 8.81 -1.75
C HIS A 183 -9.58 8.52 -2.92
N ARG A 184 -10.10 7.84 -3.95
CA ARG A 184 -9.40 7.69 -5.23
C ARG A 184 -8.94 9.06 -5.75
N LYS A 185 -7.89 9.05 -6.57
CA LYS A 185 -7.25 10.21 -7.20
C LYS A 185 -6.55 11.16 -6.22
N HIS A 186 -6.35 10.76 -4.96
CA HIS A 186 -5.48 11.48 -4.04
C HIS A 186 -4.11 10.83 -3.94
N LEU A 187 -3.06 11.64 -4.09
CA LEU A 187 -1.71 11.21 -3.75
C LEU A 187 -1.62 10.94 -2.26
N HIS A 188 -1.07 9.79 -1.88
CA HIS A 188 -0.90 9.38 -0.50
C HIS A 188 0.30 8.45 -0.31
N ALA A 189 0.81 8.45 0.92
CA ALA A 189 1.87 7.60 1.44
C ALA A 189 1.63 7.41 2.94
N PHE A 190 2.28 6.42 3.54
CA PHE A 190 2.27 6.31 4.99
C PHE A 190 3.50 5.59 5.53
N ARG A 191 3.79 5.81 6.81
CA ARG A 191 4.90 5.14 7.51
C ARG A 191 4.52 4.67 8.90
N CYS A 192 5.37 3.78 9.42
CA CYS A 192 5.50 3.54 10.85
C CYS A 192 6.50 4.54 11.45
N PRO A 193 6.18 5.20 12.58
CA PRO A 193 7.15 6.04 13.30
C PRO A 193 8.48 5.31 13.57
N PRO A 194 9.64 5.98 13.42
CA PRO A 194 10.94 5.32 13.58
C PRO A 194 11.25 4.89 15.01
N ASP A 195 10.59 5.48 16.00
CA ASP A 195 10.70 5.20 17.43
C ASP A 195 9.67 4.18 17.94
N SER A 196 8.84 3.62 17.05
CA SER A 196 7.86 2.59 17.40
C SER A 196 8.53 1.31 17.91
N ASP A 197 8.04 0.78 19.03
CA ASP A 197 8.47 -0.48 19.63
C ASP A 197 7.88 -1.71 18.92
N VAL A 198 6.89 -1.50 18.05
CA VAL A 198 6.20 -2.51 17.27
C VAL A 198 6.14 -2.12 15.78
N PRO A 199 5.95 -3.07 14.85
CA PRO A 199 5.57 -2.73 13.49
C PRO A 199 4.17 -2.10 13.48
N LEU A 200 3.96 -1.15 12.58
CA LEU A 200 2.62 -0.72 12.23
C LEU A 200 1.89 -1.90 11.59
N VAL A 201 0.70 -2.19 12.09
CA VAL A 201 -0.24 -3.13 11.46
C VAL A 201 -1.54 -2.40 11.19
N VAL A 202 -1.93 -2.32 9.93
CA VAL A 202 -3.16 -1.65 9.48
C VAL A 202 -3.98 -2.59 8.62
N ARG A 203 -5.29 -2.62 8.87
CA ARG A 203 -6.26 -3.24 7.95
C ARG A 203 -6.74 -2.17 6.98
N GLU A 204 -6.52 -2.41 5.71
CA GLU A 204 -7.13 -1.62 4.64
C GLU A 204 -8.35 -2.37 4.11
N VAL A 205 -9.48 -1.67 4.07
CA VAL A 205 -10.67 -2.10 3.33
C VAL A 205 -10.87 -1.10 2.21
N SER A 206 -10.77 -1.56 0.99
CA SER A 206 -10.83 -0.73 -0.22
C SER A 206 -11.76 -1.34 -1.26
N THR A 207 -12.00 -0.60 -2.33
CA THR A 207 -12.55 -1.16 -3.56
C THR A 207 -11.51 -2.09 -4.23
N TYR A 208 -11.88 -2.77 -5.32
CA TYR A 208 -11.02 -3.75 -6.00
C TYR A 208 -9.61 -3.22 -6.30
N SER A 209 -8.61 -4.08 -6.08
CA SER A 209 -7.19 -3.77 -6.30
C SER A 209 -6.74 -4.32 -7.66
N HIS A 210 -6.58 -3.44 -8.66
CA HIS A 210 -6.14 -3.80 -10.01
C HIS A 210 -4.62 -3.84 -10.09
N GLU A 211 -4.06 -5.02 -9.82
CA GLU A 211 -2.63 -5.23 -9.64
C GLU A 211 -2.16 -6.44 -10.47
N PRO A 212 -1.55 -6.24 -11.65
CA PRO A 212 -1.04 -7.34 -12.47
C PRO A 212 0.31 -7.85 -11.94
N THR A 213 0.32 -8.37 -10.71
CA THR A 213 1.49 -8.98 -10.08
C THR A 213 1.81 -10.35 -10.65
N GLU A 214 3.00 -10.87 -10.36
CA GLU A 214 3.32 -12.27 -10.64
C GLU A 214 2.31 -13.24 -9.99
N ALA A 215 1.95 -13.01 -8.72
CA ALA A 215 0.94 -13.80 -8.01
C ALA A 215 -0.49 -13.68 -8.58
N ALA A 216 -0.78 -12.62 -9.35
CA ALA A 216 -2.07 -12.44 -10.03
C ALA A 216 -2.08 -12.99 -11.47
N ALA A 217 -0.90 -13.27 -12.05
CA ALA A 217 -0.77 -13.76 -13.41
C ALA A 217 -1.46 -15.12 -13.57
N GLY A 218 -2.38 -15.21 -14.54
CA GLY A 218 -3.13 -16.44 -14.83
C GLY A 218 -4.56 -16.47 -14.28
N ASN A 219 -4.96 -15.48 -13.48
CA ASN A 219 -6.35 -15.34 -13.05
C ASN A 219 -7.27 -14.93 -14.21
N HIS A 220 -8.51 -15.42 -14.20
CA HIS A 220 -9.53 -15.01 -15.17
C HIS A 220 -10.01 -13.58 -14.87
N ALA A 221 -10.00 -12.70 -15.87
CA ALA A 221 -10.52 -11.35 -15.73
C ALA A 221 -12.08 -11.37 -15.73
N PRO A 222 -12.75 -10.78 -14.72
CA PRO A 222 -14.21 -10.81 -14.62
C PRO A 222 -14.90 -9.98 -15.71
N ILE A 223 -14.22 -8.92 -16.18
CA ILE A 223 -14.65 -8.06 -17.29
C ILE A 223 -13.46 -7.89 -18.24
N PRO A 224 -13.66 -7.91 -19.58
CA PRO A 224 -12.55 -7.84 -20.54
C PRO A 224 -11.59 -6.65 -20.35
N SER A 225 -12.10 -5.47 -19.96
CA SER A 225 -11.27 -4.28 -19.75
C SER A 225 -10.31 -4.39 -18.56
N TRP A 226 -10.54 -5.33 -17.63
CA TRP A 226 -9.73 -5.49 -16.43
C TRP A 226 -8.44 -6.28 -16.71
N LEU A 227 -8.37 -6.98 -17.84
CA LEU A 227 -7.18 -7.76 -18.19
C LEU A 227 -5.97 -6.84 -18.37
N GLY A 228 -4.96 -7.02 -17.52
CA GLY A 228 -3.76 -6.18 -17.52
C GLY A 228 -3.97 -4.76 -17.00
N MET A 229 -5.13 -4.46 -16.41
CA MET A 229 -5.40 -3.16 -15.81
C MET A 229 -4.47 -2.94 -14.61
N HIS A 230 -3.86 -1.75 -14.55
CA HIS A 230 -3.07 -1.31 -13.44
C HIS A 230 -3.67 -0.03 -12.84
N ASP A 231 -3.81 0.01 -11.52
CA ASP A 231 -4.39 1.16 -10.81
C ASP A 231 -3.50 1.71 -9.70
N ASN A 232 -2.23 1.29 -9.60
CA ASN A 232 -1.27 1.88 -8.66
C ASN A 232 -0.28 2.75 -9.41
N ASP A 233 -0.43 4.06 -9.34
CA ASP A 233 0.47 5.00 -10.00
C ASP A 233 1.38 5.66 -8.95
N PHE A 234 2.61 5.11 -8.84
CA PHE A 234 3.63 5.61 -7.93
C PHE A 234 4.30 6.86 -8.50
N VAL A 235 4.58 7.85 -7.65
CA VAL A 235 5.27 9.09 -8.06
C VAL A 235 6.72 8.82 -8.48
N SER A 236 7.37 7.83 -7.86
CA SER A 236 8.73 7.41 -8.21
C SER A 236 8.70 6.28 -9.24
N ASP A 237 9.32 6.49 -10.40
CA ASP A 237 9.44 5.49 -11.47
C ASP A 237 10.06 4.17 -10.99
N ALA A 238 11.02 4.26 -10.06
CA ALA A 238 11.68 3.09 -9.50
C ALA A 238 10.74 2.23 -8.64
N ALA A 239 9.70 2.82 -8.05
CA ALA A 239 8.67 2.09 -7.30
C ALA A 239 7.70 1.33 -8.23
N ASN A 240 7.30 1.94 -9.35
CA ASN A 240 6.40 1.31 -10.33
C ASN A 240 6.95 -0.02 -10.88
N THR A 241 8.28 -0.13 -11.02
CA THR A 241 8.94 -1.34 -11.55
C THR A 241 9.23 -2.37 -10.47
N GLY A 242 9.80 -1.97 -9.34
CA GLY A 242 10.21 -2.90 -8.27
C GLY A 242 9.04 -3.53 -7.53
N ARG A 243 7.84 -2.93 -7.57
CA ARG A 243 6.66 -3.42 -6.84
C ARG A 243 6.12 -4.76 -7.35
N LEU A 244 6.34 -5.11 -8.62
CA LEU A 244 5.70 -6.28 -9.24
C LEU A 244 6.38 -7.60 -8.90
N GLN A 245 7.64 -7.57 -8.48
CA GLN A 245 8.42 -8.76 -8.15
C GLN A 245 9.51 -8.43 -7.13
N THR A 246 9.59 -9.24 -6.06
CA THR A 246 10.69 -9.16 -5.09
C THR A 246 11.82 -10.11 -5.49
N ALA A 247 13.02 -9.56 -5.67
CA ALA A 247 14.22 -10.29 -6.03
C ALA A 247 14.81 -10.99 -4.80
N ILE A 248 14.54 -12.30 -4.72
CA ILE A 248 15.03 -13.19 -3.65
C ILE A 248 16.22 -14.01 -4.20
N SER A 249 17.35 -13.98 -3.50
CA SER A 249 18.59 -14.71 -3.87
C SER A 249 19.06 -15.70 -2.82
#